data_AF-A0A4V6DSW4-F1
#
_entry.id   AF-A0A4V6DSW4-F1
#
_cell.length_a   1.000
_cell.length_b   1.000
_cell.length_c   1.000
_cell.angle_alpha   90.00
_cell.angle_beta   90.00
_cell.angle_gamma   90.00
#
_symmetry.space_group_name_H-M   'P 1'
#
loop_
_entity.id
_entity.type
_entity.pdbx_description
1 polymer ?
#
loop_
_entity_poly.entity_id
_entity_poly.type
_entity_poly.pdbx_seq_one_letter_code
_entity_poly.pdbx_strand_id
1 'polypeptide(L)'
;MTIASPYQRIHARHMEHVIPPEAGSYRRPIHSTSAYQHLNIHTSADEEEPSYSIVRYLGEPELSLGLLPPSTWKSLEARWRKYQNNEVLLYQHEYDQRPQCVQAESLFTSKPPWPWEICLLQTDFEEELFYLLCFFNHETKTMEENFPPGYAFMTGVGFVTADQVELVSKDQSEGNKVLTACEFKGKRIPADFQGSQICYLMSWAGYHLEVEEAKWRVFSDEDKAAMVKKARKYYAVDLLQSGSDSADLRGQHRFERPHSSRIRWPPRNSENDLPVGWEAWIYLPTGRIFFYDKVARKHQATHPTKDFCTEGLPHGWALAWEKKKGRWRTYYSHYQARHSSWFCPEGYTFVRGQGFKTKGEVRELEENGQTSSKTRGSPPDEMV
;
A
#
# COMPACT_ATOMS: atom_id res chain seq x y z
N MET A 1 -8.03 67.11 -38.09
CA MET A 1 -7.62 67.47 -36.72
C MET A 1 -8.79 67.24 -35.80
N THR A 2 -8.52 66.53 -34.71
CA THR A 2 -9.43 65.99 -33.68
C THR A 2 -10.03 67.08 -32.79
N ILE A 3 -11.01 66.67 -31.95
CA ILE A 3 -11.53 67.23 -30.67
C ILE A 3 -13.06 67.54 -30.80
N ALA A 4 -13.96 66.61 -30.46
CA ALA A 4 -14.49 66.21 -29.14
C ALA A 4 -15.38 67.29 -28.46
N SER A 5 -16.69 67.06 -28.29
CA SER A 5 -17.39 66.67 -27.02
C SER A 5 -18.52 67.71 -26.70
N PRO A 6 -19.37 67.66 -25.64
CA PRO A 6 -20.19 66.60 -24.99
C PRO A 6 -21.65 67.04 -24.61
N TYR A 7 -22.40 66.15 -23.90
CA TYR A 7 -23.57 66.38 -22.98
C TYR A 7 -24.94 66.73 -23.62
N GLN A 8 -26.14 66.39 -23.13
CA GLN A 8 -26.77 66.01 -21.84
C GLN A 8 -28.16 65.36 -22.17
N ARG A 9 -28.60 64.24 -21.58
CA ARG A 9 -29.37 64.04 -20.31
C ARG A 9 -30.90 64.32 -20.42
N ILE A 10 -31.75 63.36 -19.97
CA ILE A 10 -32.89 63.47 -18.99
C ILE A 10 -34.15 62.59 -19.30
N HIS A 11 -34.48 61.71 -18.32
CA HIS A 11 -35.78 61.20 -17.75
C HIS A 11 -36.97 60.71 -18.62
N ALA A 12 -37.88 59.81 -18.20
CA ALA A 12 -38.02 58.85 -17.09
C ALA A 12 -39.35 58.04 -17.25
N ARG A 13 -39.43 56.89 -16.54
CA ARG A 13 -40.63 56.18 -15.99
C ARG A 13 -41.68 55.56 -16.93
N HIS A 14 -41.88 54.24 -16.83
CA HIS A 14 -43.01 53.65 -16.06
C HIS A 14 -42.85 52.13 -15.86
N MET A 15 -43.38 51.65 -14.73
CA MET A 15 -43.46 50.26 -14.27
C MET A 15 -44.36 49.39 -15.15
N GLU A 16 -44.11 48.07 -15.18
CA GLU A 16 -45.12 47.05 -14.90
C GLU A 16 -44.50 45.65 -14.71
N HIS A 17 -45.03 44.94 -13.70
CA HIS A 17 -44.70 43.56 -13.33
C HIS A 17 -45.29 42.56 -14.32
N VAL A 18 -44.50 41.57 -14.77
CA VAL A 18 -45.02 40.27 -15.25
C VAL A 18 -44.04 39.14 -14.86
N ILE A 19 -44.54 38.17 -14.10
CA ILE A 19 -43.94 36.87 -13.74
C ILE A 19 -44.09 35.92 -14.95
N PRO A 20 -43.09 35.08 -15.33
CA PRO A 20 -43.25 33.60 -15.21
C PRO A 20 -41.91 32.81 -15.17
N PRO A 21 -41.91 31.47 -15.23
CA PRO A 21 -42.48 30.52 -14.27
C PRO A 21 -41.40 29.57 -13.71
N GLU A 22 -41.69 29.02 -12.53
CA GLU A 22 -41.05 27.79 -12.06
C GLU A 22 -41.43 26.62 -12.97
N ALA A 23 -40.43 25.91 -13.48
CA ALA A 23 -40.57 24.53 -13.95
C ALA A 23 -39.24 23.80 -13.68
N GLY A 24 -39.30 22.90 -12.70
CA GLY A 24 -38.17 22.16 -12.20
C GLY A 24 -37.54 21.24 -13.25
N SER A 25 -36.22 21.12 -13.15
CA SER A 25 -35.53 19.89 -13.50
C SER A 25 -34.61 19.55 -12.33
N TYR A 26 -34.96 18.46 -11.66
CA TYR A 26 -34.22 17.84 -10.57
C TYR A 26 -32.77 17.56 -11.01
N ARG A 27 -31.83 18.42 -10.64
CA ARG A 27 -30.43 17.99 -10.51
C ARG A 27 -30.34 17.11 -9.28
N ARG A 28 -30.21 15.80 -9.48
CA ARG A 28 -29.75 14.90 -8.42
C ARG A 28 -28.32 15.29 -8.05
N PRO A 29 -28.02 15.60 -6.78
CA PRO A 29 -26.65 15.58 -6.31
C PRO A 29 -26.15 14.13 -6.42
N ILE A 30 -25.04 13.90 -7.11
CA ILE A 30 -24.30 12.66 -6.96
C ILE A 30 -23.76 12.70 -5.54
N HIS A 31 -24.33 11.87 -4.67
CA HIS A 31 -23.81 11.64 -3.34
C HIS A 31 -22.39 11.08 -3.48
N SER A 32 -21.41 11.95 -3.32
CA SER A 32 -20.08 11.55 -2.86
C SER A 32 -20.28 10.95 -1.46
N THR A 33 -20.19 9.63 -1.35
CA THR A 33 -20.09 8.96 -0.05
C THR A 33 -18.69 9.17 0.49
N SER A 34 -18.44 10.39 0.94
CA SER A 34 -17.37 10.75 1.87
C SER A 34 -17.64 10.04 3.20
N ALA A 35 -16.96 8.91 3.43
CA ALA A 35 -16.91 8.27 4.74
C ALA A 35 -15.87 8.95 5.64
N TYR A 36 -16.11 10.22 5.96
CA TYR A 36 -15.53 10.88 7.13
C TYR A 36 -16.71 11.38 7.98
N GLN A 37 -17.16 10.54 8.91
CA GLN A 37 -18.03 10.98 9.99
C GLN A 37 -17.22 11.19 11.26
N HIS A 38 -17.34 12.42 11.74
CA HIS A 38 -16.78 12.98 12.96
C HIS A 38 -17.11 12.12 14.18
N LEU A 39 -16.08 11.74 14.94
CA LEU A 39 -16.22 11.29 16.32
C LEU A 39 -16.41 12.53 17.20
N ASN A 40 -17.68 12.83 17.52
CA ASN A 40 -18.02 13.71 18.63
C ASN A 40 -17.74 12.98 19.95
N ILE A 41 -16.87 13.58 20.75
CA ILE A 41 -16.56 13.15 22.11
C ILE A 41 -17.68 13.67 23.02
N HIS A 42 -18.49 12.76 23.55
CA HIS A 42 -19.19 13.00 24.81
C HIS A 42 -18.99 11.80 25.73
N THR A 43 -18.35 12.11 26.86
CA THR A 43 -18.13 11.26 28.02
C THR A 43 -19.42 11.01 28.77
N SER A 44 -19.78 9.75 28.99
CA SER A 44 -20.48 9.33 30.21
C SER A 44 -20.18 7.87 30.53
N ALA A 45 -20.06 7.61 31.82
CA ALA A 45 -19.51 6.42 32.45
C ALA A 45 -20.35 5.15 32.26
N ASP A 46 -19.68 4.02 32.52
CA ASP A 46 -20.20 2.66 32.69
C ASP A 46 -20.82 1.99 31.47
N GLU A 47 -19.99 1.54 30.51
CA GLU A 47 -20.35 0.42 29.64
C GLU A 47 -19.15 -0.48 29.32
N GLU A 48 -19.45 -1.78 29.25
CA GLU A 48 -18.60 -2.93 29.01
C GLU A 48 -17.59 -2.71 27.87
N GLU A 49 -16.36 -3.19 28.08
CA GLU A 49 -15.27 -3.12 27.11
C GLU A 49 -15.71 -3.60 25.71
N PRO A 50 -15.76 -2.72 24.69
CA PRO A 50 -15.71 -3.20 23.33
C PRO A 50 -14.26 -3.62 23.10
N SER A 51 -14.05 -4.93 23.05
CA SER A 51 -12.86 -5.53 22.47
C SER A 51 -12.71 -5.02 21.03
N TYR A 52 -11.97 -3.92 20.87
CA TYR A 52 -11.55 -3.44 19.57
C TYR A 52 -10.66 -4.51 18.95
N SER A 53 -11.28 -5.35 18.12
CA SER A 53 -10.66 -6.32 17.24
C SER A 53 -9.85 -5.57 16.18
N ILE A 54 -8.67 -5.09 16.60
CA ILE A 54 -7.60 -4.64 15.70
C ILE A 54 -6.89 -5.90 15.19
N VAL A 55 -7.63 -6.69 14.42
CA VAL A 55 -7.11 -7.81 13.63
C VAL A 55 -7.72 -7.72 12.24
N ARG A 56 -7.25 -6.75 11.46
CA ARG A 56 -7.44 -6.71 10.00
C ARG A 56 -6.18 -6.34 9.22
N TYR A 57 -5.01 -6.40 9.86
CA TYR A 57 -3.76 -6.24 9.14
C TYR A 57 -2.84 -7.40 9.46
N LEU A 58 -2.38 -8.06 8.40
CA LEU A 58 -1.53 -9.25 8.35
C LEU A 58 -2.34 -10.55 8.46
N GLY A 59 -2.82 -11.04 7.32
CA GLY A 59 -3.51 -12.32 7.23
C GLY A 59 -4.77 -12.36 6.37
N GLU A 60 -4.86 -11.56 5.31
CA GLU A 60 -5.70 -11.92 4.16
C GLU A 60 -4.73 -12.32 3.04
N PRO A 61 -5.01 -13.39 2.28
CA PRO A 61 -4.23 -13.73 1.11
C PRO A 61 -4.25 -12.52 0.18
N GLU A 62 -3.21 -12.38 -0.65
CA GLU A 62 -3.26 -11.51 -1.82
C GLU A 62 -4.68 -11.55 -2.39
N LEU A 63 -5.33 -10.38 -2.43
CA LEU A 63 -6.54 -10.15 -3.21
C LEU A 63 -6.19 -10.29 -4.70
N SER A 64 -5.74 -11.47 -5.09
CA SER A 64 -5.89 -12.03 -6.42
C SER A 64 -7.39 -12.29 -6.75
N LEU A 65 -8.31 -11.81 -5.89
CA LEU A 65 -9.76 -11.82 -6.05
C LEU A 65 -10.37 -10.42 -6.24
N GLY A 66 -9.59 -9.33 -6.21
CA GLY A 66 -10.14 -7.96 -6.11
C GLY A 66 -10.86 -7.44 -7.35
N LEU A 67 -10.32 -7.73 -8.55
CA LEU A 67 -10.93 -7.31 -9.81
C LEU A 67 -11.58 -8.52 -10.47
N LEU A 68 -12.92 -8.52 -10.52
CA LEU A 68 -13.64 -9.54 -11.26
C LEU A 68 -13.28 -9.43 -12.76
N PRO A 69 -12.94 -10.54 -13.43
CA PRO A 69 -12.82 -10.52 -14.87
C PRO A 69 -14.17 -10.07 -15.46
N PRO A 70 -14.20 -9.31 -16.57
CA PRO A 70 -15.43 -8.78 -17.14
C PRO A 70 -16.43 -9.92 -17.40
N SER A 71 -17.51 -10.00 -16.63
CA SER A 71 -18.52 -11.06 -16.74
C SER A 71 -19.42 -10.92 -17.97
N THR A 72 -19.33 -9.78 -18.67
CA THR A 72 -20.33 -9.32 -19.63
C THR A 72 -19.91 -9.42 -21.10
N TRP A 73 -18.66 -9.76 -21.42
CA TRP A 73 -18.15 -9.69 -22.80
C TRP A 73 -18.19 -11.06 -23.48
N LYS A 74 -19.09 -11.19 -24.47
CA LYS A 74 -19.40 -12.46 -25.17
C LYS A 74 -18.28 -12.97 -26.10
N SER A 75 -17.19 -12.24 -26.34
CA SER A 75 -15.96 -12.83 -26.91
C SER A 75 -14.69 -12.07 -26.49
N LEU A 76 -13.65 -12.82 -26.09
CA LEU A 76 -12.29 -12.30 -25.83
C LEU A 76 -11.71 -11.60 -27.07
N GLU A 77 -12.08 -12.07 -28.26
CA GLU A 77 -11.61 -11.52 -29.52
C GLU A 77 -12.10 -10.08 -29.75
N ALA A 78 -13.38 -9.78 -29.45
CA ALA A 78 -13.89 -8.43 -29.58
C ALA A 78 -13.20 -7.46 -28.61
N ARG A 79 -12.92 -7.93 -27.39
CA ARG A 79 -12.15 -7.18 -26.38
C ARG A 79 -10.73 -6.89 -26.87
N TRP A 80 -10.04 -7.91 -27.38
CA TRP A 80 -8.69 -7.75 -27.92
C TRP A 80 -8.64 -6.77 -29.11
N ARG A 81 -9.61 -6.83 -30.02
CA ARG A 81 -9.70 -5.88 -31.14
C ARG A 81 -9.86 -4.42 -30.67
N LYS A 82 -10.65 -4.19 -29.62
CA LYS A 82 -10.77 -2.85 -29.00
C LYS A 82 -9.44 -2.39 -28.41
N TYR A 83 -8.75 -3.29 -27.71
CA TYR A 83 -7.43 -3.00 -27.19
C TYR A 83 -6.43 -2.63 -28.29
N GLN A 84 -6.44 -3.33 -29.41
CA GLN A 84 -5.65 -2.98 -30.59
C GLN A 84 -5.99 -1.58 -31.11
N ASN A 85 -7.27 -1.17 -31.08
CA ASN A 85 -7.78 0.15 -31.47
C ASN A 85 -7.65 1.22 -30.36
N ASN A 86 -6.64 1.14 -29.50
CA ASN A 86 -6.32 2.13 -28.45
C ASN A 86 -7.40 2.34 -27.37
N GLU A 87 -8.36 1.42 -27.24
CA GLU A 87 -9.29 1.41 -26.10
C GLU A 87 -8.71 0.60 -24.94
N VAL A 88 -8.78 1.14 -23.72
CA VAL A 88 -8.48 0.39 -22.49
C VAL A 88 -9.73 0.29 -21.63
N LEU A 89 -9.78 -0.72 -20.77
CA LEU A 89 -10.85 -0.85 -19.79
C LEU A 89 -10.58 0.06 -18.60
N LEU A 90 -11.59 0.84 -18.22
CA LEU A 90 -11.62 1.66 -17.02
C LEU A 90 -12.69 1.14 -16.07
N TYR A 91 -12.23 0.64 -14.93
CA TYR A 91 -13.04 0.20 -13.79
C TYR A 91 -13.24 1.39 -12.85
N GLN A 92 -14.48 1.65 -12.44
CA GLN A 92 -14.76 2.74 -11.50
C GLN A 92 -14.42 2.37 -10.05
N HIS A 93 -14.38 1.08 -9.74
CA HIS A 93 -13.97 0.51 -8.46
C HIS A 93 -13.63 -0.98 -8.62
N GLU A 94 -13.06 -1.61 -7.59
CA GLU A 94 -12.56 -3.00 -7.66
C GLU A 94 -13.64 -4.03 -8.02
N TYR A 95 -14.87 -3.85 -7.54
CA TYR A 95 -15.99 -4.75 -7.84
C TYR A 95 -16.77 -4.42 -9.12
N ASP A 96 -16.24 -3.56 -10.00
CA ASP A 96 -16.96 -3.10 -11.19
C ASP A 96 -17.08 -4.23 -12.22
N GLN A 97 -18.31 -4.69 -12.45
CA GLN A 97 -18.61 -5.76 -13.40
C GLN A 97 -18.82 -5.26 -14.84
N ARG A 98 -18.87 -3.94 -15.04
CA ARG A 98 -19.18 -3.29 -16.32
C ARG A 98 -18.21 -2.15 -16.57
N PRO A 99 -16.90 -2.45 -16.71
CA PRO A 99 -15.90 -1.43 -16.99
C PRO A 99 -16.23 -0.69 -18.29
N GLN A 100 -15.88 0.58 -18.33
CA GLN A 100 -16.03 1.43 -19.50
C GLN A 100 -14.85 1.22 -20.46
N CYS A 101 -15.07 1.33 -21.76
CA CYS A 101 -13.98 1.44 -22.73
C CYS A 101 -13.65 2.93 -22.92
N VAL A 102 -12.40 3.31 -22.70
CA VAL A 102 -11.92 4.69 -22.89
C VAL A 102 -10.76 4.73 -23.87
N GLN A 103 -10.67 5.82 -24.64
CA GLN A 103 -9.57 6.05 -25.59
C GLN A 103 -8.31 6.45 -24.83
N ALA A 104 -7.20 5.76 -25.08
CA ALA A 104 -5.97 5.96 -24.33
C ALA A 104 -4.71 6.16 -25.17
N GLU A 105 -4.88 6.52 -26.45
CA GLU A 105 -3.76 6.79 -27.37
C GLU A 105 -2.82 7.89 -26.88
N SER A 106 -3.35 8.88 -26.14
CA SER A 106 -2.57 9.97 -25.54
C SER A 106 -1.63 9.52 -24.42
N LEU A 107 -1.86 8.35 -23.83
CA LEU A 107 -1.08 7.81 -22.70
C LEU A 107 -0.32 6.54 -23.06
N PHE A 108 -0.88 5.72 -23.96
CA PHE A 108 -0.35 4.44 -24.36
C PHE A 108 -0.29 4.32 -25.89
N THR A 109 0.62 5.08 -26.50
CA THR A 109 0.98 4.88 -27.92
C THR A 109 1.62 3.51 -28.14
N SER A 110 2.42 3.04 -27.17
CA SER A 110 2.94 1.68 -27.11
C SER A 110 2.28 0.90 -25.97
N LYS A 111 1.94 -0.35 -26.26
CA LYS A 111 1.18 -1.27 -25.38
C LYS A 111 1.85 -2.64 -25.37
N PRO A 112 1.78 -3.39 -24.26
CA PRO A 112 2.21 -4.77 -24.27
C PRO A 112 1.34 -5.58 -25.27
N PRO A 113 1.92 -6.54 -26.00
CA PRO A 113 1.19 -7.42 -26.88
C PRO A 113 0.48 -8.52 -26.09
N TRP A 114 -0.23 -9.38 -26.81
CA TRP A 114 -0.78 -10.61 -26.24
C TRP A 114 0.31 -11.37 -25.46
N PRO A 115 0.02 -11.90 -24.25
CA PRO A 115 -1.31 -12.07 -23.64
C PRO A 115 -1.77 -10.92 -22.73
N TRP A 116 -1.13 -9.75 -22.77
CA TRP A 116 -1.36 -8.69 -21.79
C TRP A 116 -2.27 -7.58 -22.31
N GLU A 117 -3.22 -7.17 -21.49
CA GLU A 117 -4.11 -6.04 -21.76
C GLU A 117 -4.07 -5.05 -20.58
N ILE A 118 -3.79 -3.78 -20.86
CA ILE A 118 -3.82 -2.72 -19.84
C ILE A 118 -5.27 -2.46 -19.43
N CYS A 119 -5.49 -2.46 -18.12
CA CYS A 119 -6.73 -2.04 -17.48
C CYS A 119 -6.42 -0.92 -16.48
N LEU A 120 -7.37 -0.05 -16.24
CA LEU A 120 -7.28 1.05 -15.30
C LEU A 120 -8.33 0.89 -14.21
N LEU A 121 -7.95 1.10 -12.96
CA LEU A 121 -8.86 1.16 -11.83
C LEU A 121 -8.84 2.57 -11.25
N GLN A 122 -9.99 3.23 -11.21
CA GLN A 122 -10.14 4.52 -10.57
C GLN A 122 -10.11 4.37 -9.03
N THR A 123 -9.33 5.21 -8.37
CA THR A 123 -9.25 5.29 -6.91
C THR A 123 -8.99 6.73 -6.47
N ASP A 124 -9.32 7.06 -5.23
CA ASP A 124 -8.96 8.31 -4.58
C ASP A 124 -7.92 8.10 -3.48
N PHE A 125 -6.99 9.04 -3.35
CA PHE A 125 -5.99 9.05 -2.29
C PHE A 125 -5.56 10.49 -1.96
N GLU A 126 -5.62 10.87 -0.68
CA GLU A 126 -5.30 12.23 -0.21
C GLU A 126 -5.99 13.34 -1.03
N GLU A 127 -7.29 13.18 -1.31
CA GLU A 127 -8.13 14.11 -2.10
C GLU A 127 -7.78 14.22 -3.60
N GLU A 128 -6.83 13.43 -4.09
CA GLU A 128 -6.49 13.32 -5.50
C GLU A 128 -7.11 12.04 -6.12
N LEU A 129 -7.46 12.10 -7.41
CA LEU A 129 -7.91 10.92 -8.16
C LEU A 129 -6.75 10.29 -8.93
N PHE A 130 -6.72 8.96 -8.91
CA PHE A 130 -5.74 8.16 -9.62
C PHE A 130 -6.40 7.10 -10.49
N TYR A 131 -5.72 6.76 -11.58
CA TYR A 131 -5.94 5.53 -12.33
C TYR A 131 -4.79 4.57 -12.02
N LEU A 132 -5.09 3.50 -11.30
CA LEU A 132 -4.17 2.41 -11.02
C LEU A 132 -4.02 1.51 -12.25
N LEU A 133 -2.79 1.35 -12.70
CA LEU A 133 -2.41 0.43 -13.77
C LEU A 133 -2.55 -1.01 -13.31
N CYS A 134 -3.39 -1.78 -14.00
CA CYS A 134 -3.56 -3.21 -13.85
C CYS A 134 -3.38 -3.90 -15.21
N PHE A 135 -3.13 -5.19 -15.23
CA PHE A 135 -2.94 -5.95 -16.46
C PHE A 135 -3.78 -7.22 -16.44
N PHE A 136 -4.63 -7.40 -17.43
CA PHE A 136 -5.31 -8.67 -17.62
C PHE A 136 -4.42 -9.60 -18.45
N ASN A 137 -4.12 -10.76 -17.91
CA ASN A 137 -3.42 -11.83 -18.62
C ASN A 137 -4.46 -12.77 -19.23
N HIS A 138 -4.56 -12.78 -20.55
CA HIS A 138 -5.55 -13.59 -21.26
C HIS A 138 -5.31 -15.10 -21.17
N GLU A 139 -4.07 -15.54 -20.94
CA GLU A 139 -3.73 -16.96 -20.85
C GLU A 139 -4.12 -17.55 -19.49
N THR A 140 -3.74 -16.86 -18.41
CA THR A 140 -4.07 -17.26 -17.04
C THR A 140 -5.48 -16.83 -16.62
N LYS A 141 -6.08 -15.88 -17.36
CA LYS A 141 -7.37 -15.23 -17.05
C LYS A 141 -7.38 -14.52 -15.70
N THR A 142 -6.24 -13.95 -15.31
CA THR A 142 -6.07 -13.24 -14.05
C THR A 142 -5.79 -11.76 -14.27
N MET A 143 -6.26 -10.94 -13.34
CA MET A 143 -5.79 -9.56 -13.21
C MET A 143 -4.50 -9.53 -12.39
N GLU A 144 -3.52 -8.80 -12.88
CA GLU A 144 -2.21 -8.67 -12.28
C GLU A 144 -1.89 -7.20 -12.00
N GLU A 145 -1.29 -6.95 -10.85
CA GLU A 145 -0.91 -5.61 -10.37
C GLU A 145 0.49 -5.18 -10.85
N ASN A 146 1.31 -6.16 -11.20
CA ASN A 146 2.69 -5.96 -11.64
C ASN A 146 2.73 -5.68 -13.14
N PHE A 147 3.79 -4.99 -13.58
CA PHE A 147 4.03 -4.81 -15.00
C PHE A 147 4.29 -6.17 -15.67
N PRO A 148 3.84 -6.33 -16.93
CA PRO A 148 4.16 -7.52 -17.72
C PRO A 148 5.67 -7.78 -17.74
N PRO A 149 6.11 -9.05 -17.65
CA PRO A 149 7.53 -9.39 -17.67
C PRO A 149 8.24 -8.82 -18.90
N GLY A 150 9.39 -8.17 -18.70
CA GLY A 150 10.19 -7.57 -19.78
C GLY A 150 9.73 -6.18 -20.25
N TYR A 151 8.66 -5.63 -19.66
CA TYR A 151 8.15 -4.30 -19.98
C TYR A 151 8.47 -3.26 -18.91
N ALA A 152 8.65 -2.02 -19.35
CA ALA A 152 8.74 -0.84 -18.51
C ALA A 152 7.81 0.25 -19.03
N PHE A 153 7.40 1.17 -18.15
CA PHE A 153 6.61 2.31 -18.55
C PHE A 153 7.51 3.48 -18.93
N MET A 154 7.21 4.16 -20.03
CA MET A 154 7.90 5.35 -20.49
C MET A 154 6.88 6.49 -20.62
N THR A 155 7.15 7.62 -19.96
CA THR A 155 6.26 8.79 -20.00
C THR A 155 6.09 9.29 -21.43
N GLY A 156 4.85 9.63 -21.80
CA GLY A 156 4.51 10.10 -23.15
C GLY A 156 4.44 9.02 -24.23
N VAL A 157 4.79 7.77 -23.92
CA VAL A 157 4.80 6.65 -24.88
C VAL A 157 3.93 5.48 -24.40
N GLY A 158 4.04 5.06 -23.15
CA GLY A 158 3.35 3.88 -22.62
C GLY A 158 4.31 2.74 -22.31
N PHE A 159 3.96 1.51 -22.65
CA PHE A 159 4.75 0.32 -22.29
C PHE A 159 5.68 -0.10 -23.42
N VAL A 160 6.96 -0.24 -23.09
CA VAL A 160 8.03 -0.58 -24.03
C VAL A 160 8.91 -1.70 -23.49
N THR A 161 9.56 -2.45 -24.38
CA THR A 161 10.53 -3.48 -24.00
C THR A 161 11.89 -2.89 -23.62
N ALA A 162 12.74 -3.69 -22.96
CA ALA A 162 14.11 -3.27 -22.62
C ALA A 162 14.90 -2.78 -23.86
N ASP A 163 14.82 -3.49 -24.98
CA ASP A 163 15.51 -3.11 -26.22
C ASP A 163 15.05 -1.74 -26.76
N GLN A 164 13.75 -1.45 -26.62
CA GLN A 164 13.17 -0.17 -27.04
C GLN A 164 13.56 0.97 -26.09
N VAL A 165 13.67 0.69 -24.79
CA VAL A 165 14.17 1.66 -23.80
C VAL A 165 15.57 2.12 -24.17
N GLU A 166 16.47 1.20 -24.54
CA GLU A 166 17.84 1.54 -24.94
C GLU A 166 17.86 2.44 -26.20
N LEU A 167 16.98 2.17 -27.15
CA LEU A 167 16.86 2.96 -28.38
C LEU A 167 16.41 4.40 -28.09
N VAL A 168 15.36 4.56 -27.27
CA VAL A 168 14.76 5.88 -26.98
C VAL A 168 15.60 6.68 -25.98
N SER A 169 16.32 6.01 -25.07
CA SER A 169 17.20 6.70 -24.11
C SER A 169 18.38 7.45 -24.75
N LYS A 170 18.74 7.10 -26.00
CA LYS A 170 19.74 7.82 -26.80
C LYS A 170 19.19 9.12 -27.39
N ASP A 171 17.88 9.23 -27.51
CA ASP A 171 17.16 10.41 -27.99
C ASP A 171 16.76 11.26 -26.77
N GLN A 172 17.72 12.04 -26.25
CA GLN A 172 17.62 12.84 -25.01
C GLN A 172 16.64 14.03 -25.10
N SER A 173 15.47 13.84 -25.70
CA SER A 173 14.38 14.80 -25.56
C SER A 173 13.90 14.81 -24.11
N GLU A 174 13.82 15.99 -23.49
CA GLU A 174 13.60 16.22 -22.05
C GLU A 174 12.27 15.69 -21.46
N GLY A 175 11.47 14.92 -22.20
CA GLY A 175 10.13 14.45 -21.79
C GLY A 175 9.97 12.94 -21.54
N ASN A 176 10.85 12.09 -22.08
CA ASN A 176 10.66 10.64 -22.06
C ASN A 176 11.49 9.98 -20.97
N LYS A 177 10.87 9.75 -19.81
CA LYS A 177 11.48 9.05 -18.67
C LYS A 177 10.91 7.65 -18.54
N VAL A 178 11.78 6.66 -18.43
CA VAL A 178 11.40 5.31 -18.04
C VAL A 178 11.20 5.24 -16.54
N LEU A 179 10.06 4.68 -16.13
CA LEU A 179 9.65 4.47 -14.75
C LEU A 179 9.46 2.98 -14.49
N THR A 180 10.11 2.46 -13.45
CA THR A 180 9.71 1.19 -12.85
C THR A 180 8.39 1.35 -12.10
N ALA A 181 7.72 0.25 -11.76
CA ALA A 181 6.47 0.30 -11.01
C ALA A 181 6.61 1.15 -9.73
N CYS A 182 7.66 0.97 -8.93
CA CYS A 182 7.85 1.75 -7.71
C CYS A 182 8.13 3.25 -7.94
N GLU A 183 8.67 3.63 -9.10
CA GLU A 183 9.03 5.02 -9.41
C GLU A 183 7.83 5.91 -9.72
N PHE A 184 6.62 5.34 -9.81
CA PHE A 184 5.36 6.10 -9.85
C PHE A 184 5.07 6.83 -8.54
N LYS A 185 5.66 6.39 -7.41
CA LYS A 185 5.50 7.06 -6.13
C LYS A 185 5.92 8.54 -6.23
N GLY A 186 5.03 9.45 -5.85
CA GLY A 186 5.23 10.90 -5.91
C GLY A 186 5.25 11.44 -7.34
N LYS A 187 4.92 10.63 -8.35
CA LYS A 187 4.68 11.08 -9.72
C LYS A 187 3.20 11.37 -9.90
N ARG A 188 2.94 12.41 -10.68
CA ARG A 188 1.61 12.90 -11.02
C ARG A 188 1.56 13.02 -12.54
N ILE A 189 1.43 11.87 -13.21
CA ILE A 189 1.35 11.80 -14.67
C ILE A 189 -0.11 12.06 -15.03
N PRO A 190 -0.47 13.21 -15.61
CA PRO A 190 -1.86 13.54 -15.87
C PRO A 190 -2.47 12.56 -16.88
N ALA A 191 -3.67 12.09 -16.59
CA ALA A 191 -4.45 11.21 -17.43
C ALA A 191 -5.89 11.74 -17.52
N ASP A 192 -6.31 12.11 -18.72
CA ASP A 192 -7.64 12.68 -18.97
C ASP A 192 -8.45 11.76 -19.89
N PHE A 193 -9.38 11.01 -19.30
CA PHE A 193 -10.34 10.17 -20.01
C PHE A 193 -11.79 10.67 -19.91
N GLN A 194 -12.08 11.55 -18.95
CA GLN A 194 -13.45 11.97 -18.60
C GLN A 194 -13.67 13.49 -18.72
N GLY A 195 -12.68 14.24 -19.21
CA GLY A 195 -12.78 15.63 -19.69
C GLY A 195 -13.14 16.69 -18.65
N SER A 196 -13.29 16.32 -17.37
CA SER A 196 -13.82 17.20 -16.33
C SER A 196 -13.04 17.18 -15.01
N GLN A 197 -12.27 16.12 -14.75
CA GLN A 197 -11.45 16.00 -13.55
C GLN A 197 -10.06 15.48 -13.91
N ILE A 198 -9.02 16.18 -13.42
CA ILE A 198 -7.64 15.72 -13.57
C ILE A 198 -7.47 14.47 -12.70
N CYS A 199 -7.13 13.36 -13.36
CA CYS A 199 -6.71 12.14 -12.70
C CYS A 199 -5.24 11.90 -13.01
N TYR A 200 -4.55 11.16 -12.14
CA TYR A 200 -3.14 10.83 -12.33
C TYR A 200 -2.92 9.33 -12.52
N LEU A 201 -2.01 8.96 -13.42
CA LEU A 201 -1.61 7.57 -13.60
C LEU A 201 -0.69 7.13 -12.46
N MET A 202 -0.95 5.95 -11.90
CA MET A 202 -0.21 5.37 -10.78
C MET A 202 -0.07 3.85 -10.99
N SER A 203 1.05 3.27 -10.59
CA SER A 203 1.17 1.81 -10.52
C SER A 203 0.71 1.31 -9.15
N TRP A 204 0.33 0.03 -9.02
CA TRP A 204 0.03 -0.56 -7.71
C TRP A 204 1.18 -0.47 -6.72
N ALA A 205 2.41 -0.72 -7.17
CA ALA A 205 3.59 -0.60 -6.31
C ALA A 205 3.79 0.84 -5.81
N GLY A 206 3.62 1.83 -6.69
CA GLY A 206 3.69 3.25 -6.34
C GLY A 206 2.59 3.64 -5.35
N TYR A 207 1.34 3.26 -5.62
CA TYR A 207 0.20 3.49 -4.75
C TYR A 207 0.42 2.93 -3.35
N HIS A 208 0.86 1.67 -3.24
CA HIS A 208 1.15 1.06 -1.95
C HIS A 208 2.25 1.76 -1.18
N LEU A 209 3.28 2.27 -1.86
CA LEU A 209 4.34 3.04 -1.21
C LEU A 209 3.84 4.41 -0.73
N GLU A 210 2.91 5.07 -1.44
CA GLU A 210 2.26 6.31 -0.97
C GLU A 210 1.38 6.05 0.25
N VAL A 211 0.52 5.01 0.19
CA VAL A 211 -0.34 4.61 1.31
C VAL A 211 0.48 4.24 2.55
N GLU A 212 1.58 3.50 2.37
CA GLU A 212 2.45 3.12 3.48
C GLU A 212 3.19 4.33 4.07
N GLU A 213 3.65 5.26 3.22
CA GLU A 213 4.27 6.51 3.69
C GLU A 213 3.27 7.38 4.45
N ALA A 214 2.08 7.59 3.93
CA ALA A 214 1.03 8.37 4.60
C ALA A 214 0.69 7.76 5.96
N LYS A 215 0.49 6.44 6.03
CA LYS A 215 0.30 5.73 7.31
C LYS A 215 1.46 5.94 8.27
N TRP A 216 2.70 5.90 7.78
CA TRP A 216 3.88 6.11 8.61
C TRP A 216 4.01 7.57 9.11
N ARG A 217 3.61 8.54 8.28
CA ARG A 217 3.67 9.97 8.56
C ARG A 217 2.76 10.37 9.72
N VAL A 218 1.63 9.69 9.89
CA VAL A 218 0.66 9.94 10.97
C VAL A 218 1.23 9.66 12.37
N PHE A 219 2.24 8.80 12.50
CA PHE A 219 2.88 8.54 13.80
C PHE A 219 3.78 9.71 14.23
N SER A 220 3.73 10.07 15.51
CA SER A 220 4.65 11.04 16.10
C SER A 220 6.08 10.48 16.12
N ASP A 221 7.08 11.36 16.21
CA ASP A 221 8.48 10.93 16.29
C ASP A 221 8.76 10.11 17.57
N GLU A 222 8.03 10.39 18.65
CA GLU A 222 8.05 9.58 19.88
C GLU A 222 7.54 8.16 19.64
N ASP A 223 6.43 8.02 18.90
CA ASP A 223 5.87 6.71 18.55
C ASP A 223 6.82 5.92 17.64
N LYS A 224 7.38 6.58 16.62
CA LYS A 224 8.38 5.99 15.71
C LYS A 224 9.59 5.51 16.50
N ALA A 225 10.14 6.33 17.39
CA ALA A 225 11.26 5.97 18.26
C ALA A 225 10.92 4.80 19.21
N ALA A 226 9.71 4.75 19.77
CA ALA A 226 9.26 3.67 20.63
C ALA A 226 9.15 2.33 19.88
N MET A 227 8.58 2.32 18.67
CA MET A 227 8.49 1.13 17.81
C MET A 227 9.87 0.63 17.39
N VAL A 228 10.75 1.55 16.99
CA VAL A 228 12.16 1.24 16.69
C VAL A 228 12.87 0.63 17.91
N LYS A 229 12.69 1.20 19.11
CA LYS A 229 13.27 0.66 20.35
C LYS A 229 12.78 -0.77 20.63
N LYS A 230 11.50 -1.07 20.37
CA LYS A 230 10.97 -2.44 20.45
C LYS A 230 11.60 -3.36 19.42
N ALA A 231 11.73 -2.93 18.16
CA ALA A 231 12.37 -3.72 17.13
C ALA A 231 13.82 -4.08 17.52
N ARG A 232 14.60 -3.10 18.01
CA ARG A 232 15.95 -3.35 18.55
C ARG A 232 15.95 -4.36 19.69
N LYS A 233 15.02 -4.23 20.64
CA LYS A 233 14.88 -5.15 21.78
C LYS A 233 14.64 -6.58 21.30
N TYR A 234 13.60 -6.81 20.48
CA TYR A 234 13.12 -8.14 20.17
C TYR A 234 13.83 -8.80 18.99
N TYR A 235 14.31 -8.02 18.02
CA TYR A 235 14.94 -8.54 16.80
C TYR A 235 16.44 -8.27 16.71
N ALA A 236 17.05 -7.63 17.71
CA ALA A 236 18.49 -7.31 17.72
C ALA A 236 18.98 -6.60 16.45
N VAL A 237 18.13 -5.72 15.90
CA VAL A 237 18.50 -4.87 14.77
C VAL A 237 19.38 -3.72 15.24
N ASP A 238 20.58 -3.58 14.69
CA ASP A 238 21.38 -2.37 14.82
C ASP A 238 20.98 -1.38 13.72
N LEU A 239 20.56 -0.17 14.12
CA LEU A 239 20.23 0.89 13.17
C LEU A 239 21.52 1.56 12.67
N LEU A 240 22.33 0.81 11.94
CA LEU A 240 23.36 1.35 11.05
C LEU A 240 22.89 1.12 9.61
N GLN A 241 21.79 1.77 9.23
CA GLN A 241 21.40 1.96 7.84
C GLN A 241 21.18 3.46 7.59
N SER A 242 22.21 4.24 7.90
CA SER A 242 22.40 5.58 7.34
C SER A 242 23.51 5.49 6.29
N GLY A 243 23.10 5.28 5.04
CA GLY A 243 23.96 5.22 3.86
C GLY A 243 23.06 4.82 2.69
N SER A 244 22.37 5.77 2.07
CA SER A 244 22.86 6.37 0.83
C SER A 244 23.37 5.31 -0.14
N ASP A 245 22.48 4.73 -0.94
CA ASP A 245 22.82 4.36 -2.30
C ASP A 245 21.64 4.68 -3.21
N SER A 246 21.81 5.78 -3.94
CA SER A 246 20.89 6.33 -4.94
C SER A 246 20.76 5.45 -6.19
N ALA A 247 21.28 4.22 -6.16
CA ALA A 247 21.28 3.27 -7.29
C ALA A 247 20.24 2.13 -7.15
N ASP A 248 19.84 1.74 -5.93
CA ASP A 248 18.99 0.55 -5.68
C ASP A 248 17.48 0.84 -5.69
N LEU A 249 17.09 2.01 -6.16
CA LEU A 249 15.70 2.48 -6.15
C LEU A 249 14.84 1.90 -7.28
N ARG A 250 15.40 1.04 -8.14
CA ARG A 250 14.72 0.44 -9.31
C ARG A 250 14.05 -0.91 -9.01
N GLY A 251 13.48 -1.07 -7.82
CA GLY A 251 12.65 -2.22 -7.50
C GLY A 251 11.40 -2.27 -8.40
N GLN A 252 11.03 -3.47 -8.84
CA GLN A 252 9.76 -3.73 -9.52
C GLN A 252 8.64 -3.95 -8.51
N HIS A 253 8.97 -4.37 -7.29
CA HIS A 253 8.01 -4.61 -6.23
C HIS A 253 8.24 -3.70 -5.01
N ARG A 254 7.16 -3.32 -4.32
CA ARG A 254 7.20 -2.37 -3.18
C ARG A 254 8.15 -2.80 -2.05
N PHE A 255 8.38 -4.11 -1.88
CA PHE A 255 9.24 -4.66 -0.83
C PHE A 255 10.71 -4.72 -1.19
N GLU A 256 11.07 -4.55 -2.46
CA GLU A 256 12.47 -4.45 -2.87
C GLU A 256 13.06 -3.07 -2.57
N ARG A 257 12.20 -2.10 -2.27
CA ARG A 257 12.62 -0.75 -1.94
C ARG A 257 12.68 -0.54 -0.43
N PRO A 258 13.80 -0.02 0.09
CA PRO A 258 13.87 0.46 1.48
C PRO A 258 12.75 1.46 1.76
N HIS A 259 12.14 1.35 2.93
CA HIS A 259 11.08 2.26 3.37
C HIS A 259 11.20 2.50 4.87
N SER A 260 10.93 3.73 5.33
CA SER A 260 11.17 4.15 6.71
C SER A 260 10.30 3.44 7.76
N SER A 261 9.17 2.86 7.35
CA SER A 261 8.30 2.02 8.19
C SER A 261 8.79 0.58 8.33
N ARG A 262 9.92 0.21 7.72
CA ARG A 262 10.40 -1.17 7.67
C ARG A 262 11.87 -1.24 8.00
N ILE A 263 12.25 -2.31 8.68
CA ILE A 263 13.66 -2.65 8.93
C ILE A 263 13.88 -4.07 8.40
N ARG A 264 14.98 -4.31 7.70
CA ARG A 264 15.32 -5.67 7.24
C ARG A 264 15.42 -6.58 8.45
N TRP A 265 14.77 -7.73 8.40
CA TRP A 265 14.82 -8.71 9.49
C TRP A 265 16.14 -9.49 9.43
N PRO A 266 16.98 -9.45 10.50
CA PRO A 266 18.12 -10.33 10.63
C PRO A 266 17.71 -11.60 11.39
N PRO A 267 18.05 -12.80 10.89
CA PRO A 267 17.95 -14.01 11.70
C PRO A 267 18.94 -13.93 12.87
N ARG A 268 18.52 -14.37 14.05
CA ARG A 268 19.40 -14.46 15.23
C ARG A 268 20.29 -15.70 15.15
N ASN A 269 19.74 -16.81 14.67
CA ASN A 269 20.46 -18.04 14.42
C ASN A 269 20.64 -18.24 12.91
N SER A 270 21.86 -18.58 12.48
CA SER A 270 22.18 -18.83 11.06
C SER A 270 21.36 -19.98 10.46
N GLU A 271 20.87 -20.92 11.28
CA GLU A 271 19.95 -21.97 10.82
C GLU A 271 18.63 -21.41 10.30
N ASN A 272 18.27 -20.19 10.67
CA ASN A 272 17.08 -19.46 10.23
C ASN A 272 17.38 -18.47 9.10
N ASP A 273 18.53 -18.60 8.43
CA ASP A 273 18.82 -17.84 7.21
C ASP A 273 17.76 -18.13 6.13
N LEU A 274 17.43 -17.07 5.40
CA LEU A 274 16.46 -17.15 4.32
C LEU A 274 17.05 -17.86 3.09
N PRO A 275 16.26 -18.68 2.37
CA PRO A 275 16.67 -19.23 1.09
C PRO A 275 17.01 -18.14 0.06
N VAL A 276 17.79 -18.52 -0.95
CA VAL A 276 18.08 -17.63 -2.08
C VAL A 276 16.77 -17.14 -2.72
N GLY A 277 16.69 -15.84 -3.01
CA GLY A 277 15.50 -15.22 -3.58
C GLY A 277 14.47 -14.73 -2.55
N TRP A 278 14.70 -14.98 -1.25
CA TRP A 278 13.83 -14.48 -0.18
C TRP A 278 14.44 -13.30 0.56
N GLU A 279 13.57 -12.37 0.96
CA GLU A 279 13.90 -11.26 1.86
C GLU A 279 12.85 -11.18 2.97
N ALA A 280 13.17 -10.56 4.11
CA ALA A 280 12.20 -10.37 5.17
C ALA A 280 12.38 -9.01 5.84
N TRP A 281 11.27 -8.49 6.33
CA TRP A 281 11.20 -7.16 6.90
C TRP A 281 10.33 -7.17 8.15
N ILE A 282 10.75 -6.41 9.15
CA ILE A 282 9.96 -6.05 10.31
C ILE A 282 9.14 -4.81 9.92
N TYR A 283 7.82 -4.94 9.92
CA TYR A 283 6.93 -3.80 9.70
C TYR A 283 6.75 -3.02 11.00
N LEU A 284 7.36 -1.84 11.11
CA LEU A 284 7.42 -1.07 12.35
C LEU A 284 6.07 -0.71 12.96
N PRO A 285 5.01 -0.36 12.21
CA PRO A 285 3.72 -0.04 12.80
C PRO A 285 3.07 -1.16 13.63
N THR A 286 3.36 -2.43 13.31
CA THR A 286 2.75 -3.58 14.02
C THR A 286 3.77 -4.49 14.68
N GLY A 287 5.04 -4.40 14.27
CA GLY A 287 6.13 -5.23 14.73
C GLY A 287 6.19 -6.63 14.19
N ARG A 288 5.29 -6.99 13.27
CA ARG A 288 5.29 -8.32 12.67
C ARG A 288 6.34 -8.41 11.56
N ILE A 289 6.86 -9.61 11.37
CA ILE A 289 7.73 -9.95 10.26
C ILE A 289 6.86 -10.40 9.09
N PHE A 290 7.25 -10.01 7.88
CA PHE A 290 6.77 -10.65 6.66
C PHE A 290 7.96 -11.10 5.82
N PHE A 291 7.78 -12.22 5.14
CA PHE A 291 8.76 -12.88 4.27
C PHE A 291 8.30 -12.68 2.83
N TYR A 292 9.21 -12.29 1.96
CA TYR A 292 8.95 -11.91 0.58
C TYR A 292 9.76 -12.79 -0.37
N ASP A 293 9.07 -13.50 -1.25
CA ASP A 293 9.64 -14.24 -2.37
C ASP A 293 9.77 -13.30 -3.57
N LYS A 294 11.01 -13.00 -3.96
CA LYS A 294 11.31 -12.12 -5.09
C LYS A 294 10.99 -12.77 -6.44
N VAL A 295 11.00 -14.09 -6.52
CA VAL A 295 10.73 -14.85 -7.75
C VAL A 295 9.23 -14.92 -7.97
N ALA A 296 8.49 -15.38 -6.96
CA ALA A 296 7.03 -15.48 -7.05
C ALA A 296 6.34 -14.11 -6.94
N ARG A 297 7.07 -13.08 -6.49
CA ARG A 297 6.53 -11.75 -6.16
C ARG A 297 5.45 -11.80 -5.06
N LYS A 298 5.53 -12.79 -4.19
CA LYS A 298 4.55 -13.02 -3.10
C LYS A 298 5.15 -12.79 -1.73
N HIS A 299 4.28 -12.51 -0.77
CA HIS A 299 4.70 -12.41 0.63
C HIS A 299 3.85 -13.28 1.54
N GLN A 300 4.42 -13.67 2.66
CA GLN A 300 3.77 -14.52 3.66
C GLN A 300 4.22 -14.15 5.08
N ALA A 301 3.41 -14.56 6.06
CA ALA A 301 3.68 -14.30 7.47
C ALA A 301 4.62 -15.32 8.12
N THR A 302 4.83 -16.47 7.48
CA THR A 302 5.64 -17.59 7.98
C THR A 302 6.98 -17.71 7.26
N HIS A 303 8.01 -18.12 8.00
CA HIS A 303 9.33 -18.42 7.45
C HIS A 303 9.23 -19.53 6.38
N PRO A 304 9.83 -19.38 5.20
CA PRO A 304 9.62 -20.28 4.06
C PRO A 304 10.05 -21.73 4.29
N THR A 305 10.95 -21.99 5.26
CA THR A 305 11.51 -23.33 5.53
C THR A 305 11.40 -23.80 6.98
N LYS A 306 10.94 -22.93 7.90
CA LYS A 306 10.97 -23.19 9.35
C LYS A 306 9.61 -23.01 10.01
N ASP A 307 8.60 -22.56 9.26
CA ASP A 307 7.21 -22.44 9.69
C ASP A 307 6.95 -21.59 10.95
N PHE A 308 7.89 -20.73 11.38
CA PHE A 308 7.64 -19.75 12.44
C PHE A 308 7.22 -18.40 11.85
N CYS A 309 6.47 -17.60 12.60
CA CYS A 309 6.20 -16.20 12.23
C CYS A 309 7.13 -15.21 12.96
N THR A 310 7.66 -15.62 14.11
CA THR A 310 8.71 -14.90 14.84
C THR A 310 9.69 -15.91 15.40
N GLU A 311 10.97 -15.69 15.15
CA GLU A 311 12.03 -16.61 15.57
C GLU A 311 11.99 -16.87 17.09
N GLY A 312 12.05 -18.15 17.45
CA GLY A 312 12.02 -18.62 18.84
C GLY A 312 10.63 -18.67 19.48
N LEU A 313 9.57 -18.22 18.80
CA LEU A 313 8.19 -18.47 19.21
C LEU A 313 7.68 -19.80 18.63
N PRO A 314 6.69 -20.44 19.29
CA PRO A 314 6.07 -21.66 18.76
C PRO A 314 5.40 -21.41 17.41
N HIS A 315 5.20 -22.49 16.65
CA HIS A 315 4.53 -22.46 15.35
C HIS A 315 3.23 -21.65 15.39
N GLY A 316 3.00 -20.83 14.37
CA GLY A 316 1.79 -20.01 14.23
C GLY A 316 1.74 -18.75 15.10
N TRP A 317 2.63 -18.59 16.08
CA TRP A 317 2.69 -17.39 16.91
C TRP A 317 3.62 -16.32 16.32
N ALA A 318 3.15 -15.07 16.33
CA ALA A 318 3.96 -13.89 16.05
C ALA A 318 3.97 -12.92 17.21
N LEU A 319 5.09 -12.21 17.31
CA LEU A 319 5.19 -10.99 18.10
C LEU A 319 4.55 -9.81 17.36
N ALA A 320 3.83 -8.97 18.09
CA ALA A 320 3.29 -7.72 17.59
C ALA A 320 3.29 -6.65 18.69
N TRP A 321 3.00 -5.40 18.30
CA TRP A 321 2.76 -4.33 19.23
C TRP A 321 1.65 -3.39 18.77
N GLU A 322 1.01 -2.76 19.75
CA GLU A 322 -0.03 -1.75 19.53
C GLU A 322 0.01 -0.68 20.64
N LYS A 323 -0.54 0.50 20.35
CA LYS A 323 -0.61 1.61 21.30
C LYS A 323 -1.87 1.48 22.15
N LYS A 324 -1.72 1.27 23.46
CA LYS A 324 -2.79 1.21 24.46
C LYS A 324 -2.57 2.25 25.53
N LYS A 325 -3.60 3.08 25.80
CA LYS A 325 -3.54 4.16 26.80
C LYS A 325 -2.27 5.02 26.65
N GLY A 326 -1.95 5.41 25.41
CA GLY A 326 -0.77 6.23 25.09
C GLY A 326 0.58 5.49 25.08
N ARG A 327 0.65 4.20 25.41
CA ARG A 327 1.90 3.44 25.46
C ARG A 327 1.91 2.26 24.50
N TRP A 328 3.03 2.04 23.82
CA TRP A 328 3.21 0.87 22.97
C TRP A 328 3.41 -0.39 23.79
N ARG A 329 2.43 -1.29 23.75
CA ARG A 329 2.46 -2.60 24.42
C ARG A 329 2.71 -3.70 23.41
N THR A 330 3.30 -4.78 23.90
CA THR A 330 3.64 -5.96 23.08
C THR A 330 2.58 -7.02 23.33
N TYR A 331 2.15 -7.70 22.28
CA TYR A 331 1.24 -8.84 22.39
C TYR A 331 1.67 -9.93 21.41
N TYR A 332 1.05 -11.09 21.54
CA TYR A 332 1.33 -12.27 20.74
C TYR A 332 0.05 -12.67 20.02
N SER A 333 0.12 -12.90 18.72
CA SER A 333 -1.02 -13.31 17.91
C SER A 333 -0.77 -14.66 17.26
N HIS A 334 -1.72 -15.58 17.39
CA HIS A 334 -1.68 -16.86 16.71
C HIS A 334 -2.46 -16.78 15.40
N TYR A 335 -1.78 -16.92 14.25
CA TYR A 335 -2.39 -16.69 12.94
C TYR A 335 -3.48 -17.71 12.57
N GLN A 336 -3.25 -18.99 12.81
CA GLN A 336 -4.22 -20.04 12.48
C GLN A 336 -5.44 -20.03 13.43
N ALA A 337 -5.21 -19.89 14.73
CA ALA A 337 -6.26 -19.93 15.74
C ALA A 337 -7.01 -18.60 15.92
N ARG A 338 -6.61 -17.53 15.21
CA ARG A 338 -7.23 -16.20 15.23
C ARG A 338 -7.48 -15.62 16.63
N HIS A 339 -6.59 -15.91 17.58
CA HIS A 339 -6.62 -15.32 18.91
C HIS A 339 -5.31 -14.61 19.23
N SER A 340 -5.36 -13.72 20.22
CA SER A 340 -4.21 -12.95 20.69
C SER A 340 -4.09 -13.02 22.21
N SER A 341 -2.89 -12.86 22.72
CA SER A 341 -2.57 -12.86 24.15
C SER A 341 -1.59 -11.74 24.48
N TRP A 342 -1.79 -11.11 25.63
CA TRP A 342 -0.84 -10.16 26.21
C TRP A 342 0.35 -10.85 26.88
N PHE A 343 0.24 -12.17 27.09
CA PHE A 343 1.27 -13.00 27.70
C PHE A 343 2.01 -13.80 26.63
N CYS A 344 3.31 -14.00 26.85
CA CYS A 344 4.12 -14.86 25.99
C CYS A 344 3.49 -16.26 25.94
N PRO A 345 3.49 -16.95 24.78
CA PRO A 345 2.93 -18.28 24.65
C PRO A 345 3.45 -19.22 25.73
N GLU A 346 2.58 -20.11 26.21
CA GLU A 346 2.90 -21.00 27.32
C GLU A 346 4.16 -21.83 27.03
N GLY A 347 5.06 -21.91 28.01
CA GLY A 347 6.34 -22.62 27.87
C GLY A 347 7.47 -21.79 27.24
N TYR A 348 7.20 -20.56 26.79
CA TYR A 348 8.21 -19.67 26.20
C TYR A 348 8.44 -18.42 27.07
N THR A 349 9.62 -17.82 26.90
CA THR A 349 9.96 -16.52 27.50
C THR A 349 10.97 -15.79 26.62
N PHE A 350 11.10 -14.48 26.82
CA PHE A 350 12.09 -13.66 26.14
C PHE A 350 13.34 -13.47 27.00
N VAL A 351 14.49 -13.88 26.48
CA VAL A 351 15.81 -13.66 27.09
C VAL A 351 16.53 -12.56 26.33
N ARG A 352 16.91 -11.48 27.04
CA ARG A 352 17.60 -10.34 26.43
C ARG A 352 18.92 -10.80 25.79
N GLY A 353 19.15 -10.39 24.54
CA GLY A 353 20.33 -10.77 23.76
C GLY A 353 20.18 -12.10 23.02
N GLN A 354 19.35 -13.03 23.52
CA GLN A 354 19.19 -14.36 22.92
C GLN A 354 17.87 -14.56 22.16
N GLY A 355 16.85 -13.75 22.45
CA GLY A 355 15.54 -13.86 21.80
C GLY A 355 14.54 -14.70 22.59
N PHE A 356 13.56 -15.27 21.90
CA PHE A 356 12.58 -16.16 22.52
C PHE A 356 13.15 -17.57 22.69
N LYS A 357 12.93 -18.15 23.86
CA LYS A 357 13.43 -19.47 24.26
C LYS A 357 12.36 -20.22 25.02
N THR A 358 12.40 -21.54 24.93
CA THR A 358 11.60 -22.40 25.80
C THR A 358 12.09 -22.28 27.24
N LYS A 359 11.20 -22.47 28.22
CA LYS A 359 11.58 -22.47 29.65
C LYS A 359 12.63 -23.55 29.97
N GLY A 360 12.70 -24.63 29.19
CA GLY A 360 13.74 -25.66 29.29
C GLY A 360 15.12 -25.12 28.90
N GLU A 361 15.24 -24.54 27.71
CA GLU A 361 16.49 -23.91 27.24
C GLU A 361 16.98 -22.82 28.20
N VAL A 362 16.07 -22.03 28.79
CA VAL A 362 16.47 -21.00 29.76
C VAL A 362 17.10 -21.60 31.01
N ARG A 363 16.58 -22.73 31.53
CA ARG A 363 17.19 -23.41 32.68
C ARG A 363 18.58 -23.92 32.33
N GLU A 364 18.76 -24.50 31.14
CA GLU A 364 20.08 -24.95 30.68
C GLU A 364 21.07 -23.79 30.54
N LEU A 365 20.63 -22.63 30.06
CA LEU A 365 21.45 -21.43 29.97
C LEU A 365 21.84 -20.86 31.35
N GLU A 366 20.94 -20.95 32.33
CA GLU A 366 21.20 -20.58 33.72
C GLU A 366 22.20 -21.54 34.39
N GLU A 367 22.05 -22.85 34.17
CA GLU A 367 22.95 -23.90 34.68
C GLU A 367 24.36 -23.80 34.08
N ASN A 368 24.45 -23.44 32.79
CA ASN A 368 25.73 -23.26 32.09
C ASN A 368 26.39 -21.89 32.35
N GLY A 369 25.83 -21.06 33.24
CA GLY A 369 26.39 -19.76 33.61
C GLY A 369 26.35 -18.71 32.48
N GLN A 370 25.59 -18.96 31.41
CA GLN A 370 25.51 -18.09 30.23
C GLN A 370 24.47 -16.97 30.37
N THR A 371 23.66 -16.97 31.42
CA THR A 371 22.76 -15.85 31.77
C THR A 371 23.33 -15.02 32.91
N SER A 372 24.36 -14.21 32.66
CA SER A 372 24.82 -13.21 33.63
C SER A 372 23.90 -11.98 33.63
N SER A 373 22.68 -12.13 34.15
CA SER A 373 21.97 -11.05 34.85
C SER A 373 20.72 -11.63 35.52
N LYS A 374 20.83 -11.95 36.81
CA LYS A 374 19.67 -11.97 37.72
C LYS A 374 19.04 -10.57 37.70
N THR A 375 18.15 -10.31 36.76
CA THR A 375 17.11 -9.31 36.98
C THR A 375 15.99 -10.06 37.67
N ARG A 376 16.07 -10.05 39.01
CA ARG A 376 14.97 -10.40 39.91
C ARG A 376 13.70 -9.75 39.33
N GLY A 377 12.64 -10.55 39.16
CA GLY A 377 11.44 -10.19 38.42
C GLY A 377 11.01 -8.73 38.62
N SER A 378 11.05 -7.96 37.54
CA SER A 378 10.14 -6.83 37.42
C SER A 378 8.80 -7.41 36.95
N PRO A 379 7.68 -7.03 37.58
CA PRO A 379 6.36 -7.48 37.16
C PRO A 379 6.12 -7.06 35.69
N PRO A 380 5.26 -7.79 34.96
CA PRO A 380 4.82 -7.36 33.65
C PRO A 380 3.93 -6.13 33.83
N ASP A 381 4.51 -4.91 33.84
CA ASP A 381 3.78 -3.62 33.84
C ASP A 381 2.38 -3.72 34.50
N GLU A 382 2.34 -4.02 35.80
CA GLU A 382 1.09 -4.01 36.56
C GLU A 382 0.76 -2.56 36.98
N MET A 383 -0.46 -2.17 36.61
CA MET A 383 -1.37 -1.29 37.35
C MET A 383 -0.91 0.15 37.60
N VAL A 384 -1.17 1.05 36.64
CA VAL A 384 -2.26 2.08 36.63
C VAL A 384 -2.55 2.47 35.18
#